data_AF-A0A849PWX3-F1
#
_entry.id   AF-A0A849PWX3-F1
#
_cell.length_a   1.000
_cell.length_b   1.000
_cell.length_c   1.000
_cell.angle_alpha   90.00
_cell.angle_beta   90.00
_cell.angle_gamma   90.00
#
_symmetry.space_group_name_H-M   'P 1'
#
loop_
_entity.id
_entity.type
_entity.pdbx_description
1 polymer ?
#
loop_
_entity_poly.entity_id
_entity_poly.type
_entity_poly.pdbx_seq_one_letter_code
_entity_poly.pdbx_strand_id
1 'polypeptide(L)'
;MIVSFIAIAMFIILAVLWTIDTVETCSLVDKEGLDVEENPVAKFFLKINDRDFVIFKLFDLAMLGGILYYIYGTNMLAAETLLFAFTLVYAYTVVHNYIVISRCKGDRT
;
A
#
# COMPACT_ATOMS: atom_id res chain seq x y z
N MET A 1 8.23 22.29 -17.58
CA MET A 1 7.74 21.49 -16.43
C MET A 1 8.81 21.51 -15.36
N ILE A 2 8.58 22.22 -14.25
CA ILE A 2 9.42 22.07 -13.06
C ILE A 2 8.97 20.76 -12.41
N VAL A 3 9.89 19.82 -12.24
CA VAL A 3 9.63 18.59 -11.51
C VAL A 3 9.78 18.89 -10.02
N SER A 4 8.72 18.70 -9.24
CA SER A 4 8.78 18.88 -7.78
C SER A 4 9.67 17.80 -7.18
N PHE A 5 10.81 18.19 -6.60
CA PHE A 5 11.64 17.28 -5.83
C PHE A 5 10.84 16.64 -4.67
N ILE A 6 9.89 17.39 -4.10
CA ILE A 6 9.00 16.92 -3.04
C ILE A 6 8.09 15.79 -3.56
N ALA A 7 7.44 15.98 -4.71
CA ALA A 7 6.58 14.95 -5.29
C ALA A 7 7.35 13.65 -5.62
N ILE A 8 8.58 13.76 -6.14
CA ILE A 8 9.44 12.59 -6.38
C ILE A 8 9.73 11.87 -5.06
N ALA A 9 10.16 12.60 -4.03
CA ALA A 9 10.49 12.00 -2.74
C ALA A 9 9.27 11.30 -2.12
N MET A 10 8.09 11.92 -2.19
CA MET A 10 6.84 11.34 -1.69
C MET A 10 6.42 10.10 -2.48
N PHE A 11 6.58 10.11 -3.81
CA PHE A 11 6.31 8.94 -4.63
C PHE A 11 7.22 7.76 -4.27
N ILE A 12 8.51 8.01 -4.03
CA ILE A 12 9.46 6.98 -3.57
C ILE A 12 9.03 6.44 -2.20
N ILE A 13 8.71 7.31 -1.25
CA ILE A 13 8.23 6.91 0.09
C ILE A 13 6.96 6.05 -0.03
N LEU A 14 6.02 6.46 -0.86
CA LEU A 14 4.78 5.73 -1.11
C LEU A 14 5.06 4.33 -1.66
N ALA A 15 5.97 4.20 -2.64
CA ALA A 15 6.35 2.90 -3.21
C ALA A 15 6.98 1.97 -2.16
N VAL A 16 7.80 2.51 -1.25
CA VAL A 16 8.39 1.75 -0.13
C VAL A 16 7.30 1.30 0.84
N LEU A 17 6.43 2.20 1.31
CA LEU A 17 5.34 1.87 2.24
C LEU A 17 4.40 0.83 1.65
N TRP A 18 4.06 0.98 0.37
CA TRP A 18 3.24 0.03 -0.37
C TRP A 18 3.87 -1.37 -0.44
N THR A 19 5.19 -1.45 -0.60
CA THR A 19 5.91 -2.72 -0.64
C THR A 19 5.89 -3.39 0.73
N ILE A 20 6.13 -2.62 1.79
CA ILE A 20 6.08 -3.10 3.18
C ILE A 20 4.68 -3.62 3.49
N ASP A 21 3.65 -2.83 3.19
CA ASP A 21 2.24 -3.20 3.39
C ASP A 21 1.91 -4.54 2.70
N THR A 22 2.33 -4.71 1.44
CA THR A 22 2.09 -5.96 0.70
C THR A 22 2.75 -7.16 1.40
N VAL A 23 4.00 -7.03 1.85
CA VAL A 23 4.72 -8.10 2.55
C VAL A 23 4.08 -8.41 3.91
N GLU A 24 3.67 -7.37 4.64
CA GLU A 24 3.03 -7.53 5.95
C GLU A 24 1.65 -8.17 5.82
N THR A 25 0.82 -7.76 4.85
CA THR A 25 -0.47 -8.41 4.58
C THR A 25 -0.30 -9.89 4.30
N CYS A 26 0.62 -10.26 3.40
CA CYS A 26 0.87 -11.69 3.10
C CYS A 26 1.32 -12.43 4.37
N SER A 27 2.28 -11.88 5.12
CA SER A 27 2.75 -12.52 6.36
C SER A 27 1.68 -12.62 7.44
N LEU A 28 0.73 -11.68 7.49
CA LEU A 28 -0.35 -11.68 8.47
C LEU A 28 -1.37 -12.78 8.11
N VAL A 29 -1.76 -12.85 6.84
CA VAL A 29 -2.69 -13.85 6.31
C VAL A 29 -2.11 -15.27 6.44
N ASP A 30 -0.81 -15.45 6.19
CA ASP A 30 -0.12 -16.72 6.40
C ASP A 30 -0.17 -17.21 7.85
N LYS A 31 -0.27 -16.29 8.82
CA LYS A 31 -0.23 -16.61 10.26
C LYS A 31 -1.60 -16.81 10.87
N GLU A 32 -2.52 -15.89 10.60
CA GLU A 32 -3.83 -15.82 11.24
C GLU A 32 -4.96 -16.33 10.33
N GLY A 33 -4.62 -16.68 9.09
CA GLY A 33 -5.58 -17.07 8.06
C GLY A 33 -6.22 -15.88 7.36
N LEU A 34 -7.03 -16.17 6.35
CA LEU A 34 -7.62 -15.17 5.45
C LEU A 34 -8.67 -14.25 6.13
N ASP A 35 -9.12 -14.59 7.34
CA ASP A 35 -10.23 -13.88 8.00
C ASP A 35 -9.84 -12.55 8.63
N VAL A 36 -8.54 -12.31 8.82
CA VAL A 36 -8.02 -11.03 9.31
C VAL A 36 -7.97 -9.94 8.23
N GLU A 37 -8.06 -10.30 6.95
CA GLU A 37 -8.13 -9.32 5.87
C GLU A 37 -9.57 -8.82 5.72
N GLU A 38 -9.78 -7.55 6.08
CA GLU A 38 -11.10 -6.91 6.03
C GLU A 38 -11.46 -6.40 4.64
N ASN A 39 -10.47 -6.13 3.78
CA ASN A 39 -10.71 -5.63 2.44
C ASN A 39 -11.21 -6.77 1.54
N PRO A 40 -12.47 -6.74 1.07
CA PRO A 40 -13.04 -7.84 0.28
C PRO A 40 -12.32 -8.06 -1.06
N VAL A 41 -11.72 -7.01 -1.63
CA VAL A 41 -10.95 -7.11 -2.88
C VAL A 41 -9.62 -7.78 -2.61
N ALA A 42 -8.87 -7.34 -1.60
CA ALA A 42 -7.61 -7.97 -1.22
C ALA A 42 -7.82 -9.44 -0.84
N LYS A 43 -8.85 -9.70 -0.01
CA LYS A 43 -9.28 -11.03 0.41
C LYS A 43 -9.60 -11.94 -0.77
N PHE A 44 -10.27 -11.41 -1.81
CA PHE A 44 -10.57 -12.19 -3.03
C PHE A 44 -9.29 -12.64 -3.75
N PHE A 45 -8.31 -11.75 -3.95
CA PHE A 45 -7.07 -12.11 -4.63
C PHE A 45 -6.20 -13.06 -3.80
N LEU A 46 -6.08 -12.80 -2.49
CA LEU A 46 -5.36 -13.67 -1.55
C LEU A 46 -5.98 -15.07 -1.47
N LYS A 47 -7.30 -15.21 -1.66
CA LYS A 47 -7.96 -16.52 -1.70
C LYS A 47 -7.53 -17.38 -2.90
N ILE A 48 -7.15 -16.76 -4.01
CA ILE A 48 -6.72 -17.47 -5.21
C ILE A 48 -5.25 -17.85 -5.06
N ASN A 49 -4.38 -16.85 -4.90
CA ASN A 49 -2.93 -16.99 -4.74
C ASN A 49 -2.32 -15.63 -4.34
N ASP A 50 -1.31 -15.63 -3.48
CA ASP A 50 -0.47 -14.47 -3.15
C ASP A 50 0.08 -13.77 -4.38
N ARG A 51 0.43 -14.52 -5.43
CA ARG A 51 0.93 -13.97 -6.69
C ARG A 51 -0.10 -13.06 -7.37
N ASP A 52 -1.37 -13.45 -7.35
CA ASP A 52 -2.45 -12.66 -7.98
C ASP A 52 -2.74 -11.41 -7.15
N PHE A 53 -2.61 -11.49 -5.82
CA PHE A 53 -2.66 -10.32 -4.94
C PHE A 53 -1.54 -9.33 -5.23
N VAL A 54 -0.29 -9.81 -5.37
CA VAL A 54 0.85 -8.96 -5.73
C VAL A 54 0.67 -8.33 -7.11
N ILE A 55 0.16 -9.07 -8.09
CA ILE A 55 -0.13 -8.54 -9.44
C ILE A 55 -1.23 -7.47 -9.37
N PHE A 56 -2.32 -7.72 -8.64
CA PHE A 56 -3.38 -6.74 -8.43
C PHE A 56 -2.84 -5.46 -7.80
N LYS A 57 -2.05 -5.59 -6.73
CA LYS A 57 -1.38 -4.46 -6.08
C LYS A 57 -0.51 -3.70 -7.10
N LEU A 58 0.28 -4.39 -7.94
CA LEU A 58 1.15 -3.74 -8.94
C LEU A 58 0.32 -2.93 -9.96
N PHE A 59 -0.83 -3.47 -10.36
CA PHE A 59 -1.78 -2.77 -11.21
C PHE A 59 -2.35 -1.52 -10.50
N ASP A 60 -2.69 -1.63 -9.22
CA ASP A 60 -3.18 -0.51 -8.41
C ASP A 60 -2.13 0.61 -8.31
N LEU A 61 -0.86 0.25 -8.05
CA LEU A 61 0.26 1.21 -8.04
C LEU A 61 0.46 1.89 -9.40
N ALA A 62 0.35 1.13 -10.50
CA ALA A 62 0.45 1.69 -11.85
C ALA A 62 -0.71 2.63 -12.17
N MET A 63 -1.95 2.28 -11.78
CA MET A 63 -3.13 3.11 -11.94
C MET A 63 -2.99 4.42 -11.15
N LEU A 64 -2.52 4.33 -9.92
CA LEU A 64 -2.22 5.49 -9.07
C LEU A 64 -1.17 6.40 -9.71
N GLY A 65 -0.08 5.82 -10.22
CA GLY A 65 0.94 6.56 -10.97
C GLY A 65 0.38 7.26 -12.21
N GLY A 66 -0.50 6.61 -12.97
CA GLY A 66 -1.17 7.19 -14.13
C GLY A 66 -2.11 8.36 -13.77
N ILE A 67 -2.91 8.22 -12.71
CA ILE A 67 -3.79 9.29 -12.20
C ILE A 67 -2.94 10.47 -11.74
N LEU A 68 -1.88 10.22 -10.98
CA LEU A 68 -0.97 11.26 -10.52
C LEU A 68 -0.28 11.97 -11.68
N TYR A 69 0.16 11.26 -12.71
CA TYR A 69 0.75 11.86 -13.90
C TYR A 69 -0.23 12.81 -14.61
N TYR A 70 -1.48 12.38 -14.79
CA TYR A 70 -2.52 13.20 -15.39
C TYR A 70 -2.83 14.45 -14.57
N ILE A 71 -3.00 14.30 -13.25
CA ILE A 71 -3.26 15.43 -12.35
C ILE A 71 -2.04 16.34 -12.27
N TYR A 72 -0.82 15.82 -12.24
CA TYR A 72 0.40 16.63 -12.20
C TYR A 72 0.54 17.51 -13.43
N GLY A 73 0.16 17.00 -14.60
CA GLY A 73 0.12 17.77 -15.85
C GLY A 73 -0.93 18.88 -15.87
N THR A 74 -1.92 18.86 -14.97
CA THR A 74 -3.02 19.84 -14.92
C THR A 74 -2.97 20.75 -13.69
N ASN A 75 -2.76 20.19 -12.49
CA ASN A 75 -2.70 20.88 -11.21
C ASN A 75 -1.70 20.19 -10.25
N MET A 76 -0.51 20.78 -10.13
CA MET A 76 0.60 20.30 -9.29
C MET A 76 0.23 20.19 -7.80
N LEU A 77 -0.47 21.19 -7.25
CA LEU A 77 -0.88 21.21 -5.83
C LEU A 77 -1.86 20.07 -5.52
N ALA A 78 -2.78 19.79 -6.44
CA ALA A 78 -3.69 18.66 -6.30
C ALA A 78 -2.95 17.32 -6.31
N ALA A 79 -1.97 17.15 -7.21
CA ALA A 79 -1.16 15.93 -7.26
C ALA A 79 -0.35 15.71 -5.97
N GLU A 80 0.28 16.76 -5.44
CA GLU A 80 1.03 16.70 -4.18
C GLU A 80 0.13 16.39 -2.98
N THR A 81 -1.07 16.98 -2.93
CA THR A 81 -2.05 16.73 -1.87
C THR A 81 -2.52 15.27 -1.89
N LEU A 82 -2.79 14.72 -3.08
CA LEU A 82 -3.17 13.32 -3.24
C LEU A 82 -2.03 12.37 -2.84
N LEU A 83 -0.81 12.64 -3.30
CA LEU A 83 0.39 11.89 -2.91
C LEU A 83 0.55 11.85 -1.38
N PHE A 84 0.36 13.00 -0.72
CA PHE A 84 0.41 13.09 0.74
C PHE A 84 -0.66 12.23 1.39
N ALA A 85 -1.91 12.35 0.95
CA ALA A 85 -3.03 11.58 1.47
C ALA A 85 -2.79 10.07 1.35
N PHE A 86 -2.35 9.59 0.18
CA PHE A 86 -2.02 8.17 -0.01
C PHE A 86 -0.86 7.73 0.88
N THR A 87 0.18 8.55 1.03
CA THR A 87 1.33 8.24 1.90
C THR A 87 0.87 8.02 3.34
N LEU A 88 -0.03 8.86 3.86
CA LEU A 88 -0.58 8.71 5.20
C LEU A 88 -1.41 7.44 5.36
N VAL A 89 -2.26 7.12 4.37
CA VAL A 89 -3.06 5.89 4.37
C VAL A 89 -2.16 4.66 4.45
N TYR A 90 -1.16 4.56 3.56
CA TYR A 90 -0.24 3.41 3.56
C TYR A 90 0.60 3.34 4.84
N ALA A 91 1.05 4.47 5.38
CA ALA A 91 1.75 4.49 6.66
C ALA A 91 0.88 3.93 7.80
N TYR A 92 -0.40 4.29 7.84
CA TYR A 92 -1.35 3.74 8.80
C TYR A 92 -1.52 2.22 8.63
N THR A 93 -1.68 1.73 7.39
CA THR A 93 -1.85 0.30 7.11
C THR A 93 -0.64 -0.51 7.55
N VAL A 94 0.57 -0.04 7.25
CA VAL A 94 1.84 -0.65 7.71
C VAL A 94 1.89 -0.71 9.24
N VAL A 95 1.63 0.40 9.92
CA VAL A 95 1.65 0.42 11.40
C VAL A 95 0.62 -0.53 11.98
N HIS A 96 -0.59 -0.57 11.42
CA HIS A 96 -1.64 -1.48 11.86
C HIS A 96 -1.21 -2.95 11.69
N ASN A 97 -0.74 -3.33 10.49
CA ASN A 97 -0.31 -4.70 10.20
C ASN A 97 0.87 -5.12 11.09
N TYR A 98 1.85 -4.24 11.28
CA TYR A 98 2.95 -4.47 12.21
C TYR A 98 2.49 -4.72 13.66
N ILE A 99 1.53 -3.93 14.15
CA ILE A 99 0.96 -4.12 15.50
C ILE A 99 0.27 -5.48 15.60
N VAL A 100 -0.53 -5.87 14.61
CA VAL A 100 -1.21 -7.17 14.63
C VAL A 100 -0.18 -8.31 14.60
N ILE A 101 0.78 -8.28 13.66
CA ILE A 101 1.83 -9.29 13.55
C ILE A 101 2.66 -9.41 14.83
N SER A 102 2.98 -8.29 15.49
CA SER A 102 3.76 -8.29 16.73
C SER A 102 3.00 -8.90 17.91
N ARG A 103 1.68 -8.68 18.02
CA ARG A 103 0.84 -9.36 19.01
C ARG A 103 0.83 -10.88 18.80
N CYS A 104 0.67 -11.34 17.55
CA CYS A 104 0.69 -12.76 17.20
C CYS A 104 2.05 -13.44 17.50
N LYS A 105 3.15 -12.67 17.55
CA LYS A 105 4.47 -13.19 17.97
C LYS A 105 4.61 -13.31 19.49
N GLY A 106 3.92 -12.44 20.25
CA GLY A 106 3.96 -12.42 21.71
C GLY A 106 3.16 -13.55 22.38
N ASP A 107 2.12 -14.07 21.73
CA ASP A 107 1.29 -15.17 22.25
C ASP A 107 1.96 -16.57 22.15
N ARG A 108 3.23 -16.66 21.71
CA ARG A 108 3.98 -17.92 21.58
C ARG A 108 5.08 -18.12 22.63
N THR A 109 5.17 -17.28 23.65
CA THR A 109 6.08 -17.42 24.80
C THR A 109 5.32 -17.53 26.10
#